data_AF-A0A831WSR0-F1
#
_entry.id   AF-A0A831WSR0-F1
#
_cell.length_a   1.000
_cell.length_b   1.000
_cell.length_c   1.000
_cell.angle_alpha   90.00
_cell.angle_beta   90.00
_cell.angle_gamma   90.00
#
_symmetry.space_group_name_H-M   'P 1'
#
loop_
_entity.id
_entity.type
_entity.pdbx_description
1 polymer ?
#
loop_
_entity_poly.entity_id
_entity_poly.type
_entity_poly.pdbx_seq_one_letter_code
_entity_poly.pdbx_strand_id
1 'polypeptide(L)' 'MKTKYDYCKIIPHKNKYIVEYGHGSYKGKTLPQPVKVADRAFSTEKKAVRFAKKIVPVECIKKEEK' A
#
# COMPACT_ATOMS: atom_id res chain seq x y z
N MET A 1 7.19 5.11 -15.87
CA MET A 1 7.52 5.05 -14.42
C MET A 1 7.11 3.66 -13.94
N LYS A 2 8.05 2.75 -13.62
CA LYS A 2 7.70 1.37 -13.22
C LYS A 2 7.16 1.38 -11.80
N THR A 3 5.84 1.48 -11.66
CA THR A 3 5.16 1.11 -10.43
C THR A 3 5.47 -0.36 -10.15
N LYS A 4 6.16 -0.61 -9.04
CA LYS A 4 6.66 -1.95 -8.70
C LYS A 4 5.55 -2.86 -8.19
N TYR A 5 4.49 -2.26 -7.69
CA TYR A 5 3.38 -2.91 -7.00
C TYR A 5 2.07 -2.30 -7.50
N ASP A 6 0.99 -3.07 -7.38
CA ASP A 6 -0.38 -2.73 -7.77
C ASP A 6 -1.36 -2.89 -6.60
N TYR A 7 -0.85 -3.20 -5.41
CA TYR A 7 -1.59 -3.16 -4.16
C TYR A 7 -0.84 -2.36 -3.10
N CYS A 8 -1.55 -1.42 -2.46
CA CYS A 8 -1.07 -0.70 -1.29
C CYS A 8 -2.24 -0.40 -0.34
N LYS A 9 -2.03 -0.63 0.95
CA LYS A 9 -2.99 -0.34 2.01
C LYS A 9 -2.32 0.46 3.12
N ILE A 10 -2.92 1.57 3.52
CA ILE A 10 -2.48 2.39 4.65
C ILE A 10 -3.43 2.14 5.81
N ILE A 11 -2.89 1.60 6.91
CA ILE A 11 -3.65 1.20 8.10
C ILE A 11 -3.19 2.04 9.29
N PRO A 12 -4.08 2.79 9.95
CA PRO A 12 -3.77 3.43 11.22
C PRO A 12 -3.62 2.35 12.30
N HIS A 13 -2.46 2.28 12.96
CA HIS A 13 -2.19 1.33 14.03
C HIS A 13 -1.61 2.04 15.26
N LYS A 14 -2.42 2.15 16.31
CA LYS A 14 -2.10 2.90 17.54
C LYS A 14 -1.71 4.35 17.20
N ASN A 15 -0.41 4.68 17.32
CA ASN A 15 0.17 6.01 17.03
C ASN A 15 1.04 6.01 15.77
N LYS A 16 0.90 5.01 14.90
CA LYS A 16 1.68 4.84 13.68
C LYS A 16 0.76 4.55 12.49
N TYR A 17 1.31 4.70 11.31
CA TYR A 17 0.65 4.36 10.04
C TYR A 17 1.45 3.25 9.38
N ILE A 18 0.83 2.09 9.21
CA ILE A 18 1.44 0.93 8.56
C ILE A 18 1.05 1.00 7.08
N VAL A 19 2.05 0.98 6.20
CA VAL A 19 1.85 0.85 4.76
C VAL A 19 2.17 -0.57 4.37
N GLU A 20 1.14 -1.34 4.04
CA GLU A 20 1.27 -2.67 3.46
C GLU A 20 1.26 -2.55 1.93
N TYR A 21 2.15 -3.27 1.26
CA TYR A 21 2.20 -3.23 -0.20
C TYR A 21 2.59 -4.59 -0.79
N GLY A 22 2.20 -4.79 -2.04
CA GLY A 22 2.48 -6.03 -2.74
C GLY A 22 1.72 -6.16 -4.06
N HIS A 23 1.31 -7.37 -4.39
CA HIS A 23 0.70 -7.67 -5.67
C HIS A 23 -0.79 -7.98 -5.57
N GLY A 24 -1.62 -7.16 -6.21
CA GLY A 24 -3.06 -7.35 -6.35
C GLY A 24 -3.44 -8.14 -7.59
N SER A 25 -2.55 -8.22 -8.58
CA SER A 25 -2.72 -9.01 -9.79
C SER A 25 -1.51 -9.86 -10.11
N TYR A 26 -1.75 -10.98 -10.80
CA TYR A 26 -0.70 -11.84 -11.34
C TYR A 26 -1.09 -12.28 -12.74
N LYS A 27 -0.19 -12.10 -13.73
CA LYS A 27 -0.45 -12.40 -15.15
C LYS A 27 -1.77 -11.81 -15.68
N GLY A 28 -2.08 -10.56 -15.30
CA GLY A 28 -3.28 -9.86 -15.75
C GLY A 28 -4.59 -10.29 -15.08
N LYS A 29 -4.53 -11.18 -14.08
CA LYS A 29 -5.71 -11.59 -13.28
C LYS A 29 -5.64 -10.96 -11.91
N THR A 30 -6.73 -10.33 -11.48
CA THR A 30 -6.90 -9.85 -10.10
C THR A 30 -6.95 -11.05 -9.16
N LEU A 31 -6.14 -11.02 -8.11
CA LEU A 31 -6.10 -12.07 -7.11
C LEU A 31 -7.27 -11.90 -6.12
N PRO A 32 -7.86 -13.00 -5.61
CA PRO A 32 -8.93 -12.93 -4.61
C PRO A 32 -8.46 -12.28 -3.32
N GLN A 33 -7.18 -12.45 -2.98
CA GLN A 33 -6.50 -11.71 -1.92
C GLN A 33 -5.17 -11.18 -2.45
N PRO A 34 -4.80 -9.93 -2.11
CA PRO A 34 -3.50 -9.39 -2.47
C PRO A 34 -2.37 -10.17 -1.81
N VAL A 35 -1.30 -10.44 -2.55
CA VAL A 35 -0.07 -11.01 -2.00
C VAL A 35 0.72 -9.88 -1.37
N LYS A 36 0.73 -9.85 -0.03
CA LYS A 36 1.56 -8.91 0.73
C LYS A 36 3.03 -9.24 0.54
N VAL A 37 3.81 -8.27 0.07
CA VAL A 37 5.27 -8.41 -0.09
C VAL A 37 5.98 -7.95 1.16
N ALA A 38 5.58 -6.81 1.72
CA ALA A 38 6.13 -6.27 2.95
C ALA A 38 5.22 -5.19 3.55
N ASP A 39 5.53 -4.77 4.77
CA ASP A 39 4.95 -3.61 5.41
C ASP A 39 6.01 -2.66 5.95
N ARG A 40 5.62 -1.38 6.09
CA ARG A 40 6.48 -0.35 6.65
C ARG A 40 5.70 0.60 7.54
N ALA A 41 6.18 0.79 8.76
CA ALA A 41 5.59 1.70 9.72
C ALA A 41 6.14 3.13 9.58
N PHE A 42 5.24 4.12 9.70
CA PHE A 42 5.54 5.54 9.68
C PHE A 42 4.93 6.25 10.90
N SER A 43 5.57 7.34 11.32
CA SER A 43 5.09 8.13 12.45
C SER A 43 3.89 9.02 12.11
N THR A 44 3.67 9.35 10.84
CA THR A 44 2.57 10.23 10.40
C THR A 44 1.94 9.76 9.09
N GLU A 45 0.67 10.09 8.89
CA GLU A 45 -0.07 9.74 7.66
C GLU A 45 0.61 10.35 6.43
N LYS A 46 1.05 11.61 6.53
CA LYS A 46 1.72 12.32 5.43
C LYS A 46 2.98 11.59 4.94
N LYS A 47 3.75 10.98 5.86
CA LYS A 47 4.93 10.17 5.50
C LYS A 47 4.52 8.86 4.83
N ALA A 48 3.51 8.18 5.37
CA ALA A 48 2.95 6.95 4.80
C ALA A 48 2.43 7.17 3.37
N VAL A 49 1.64 8.22 3.15
CA VAL A 49 1.08 8.58 1.82
C VAL A 49 2.18 8.93 0.83
N ARG A 50 3.20 9.70 1.24
CA ARG A 50 4.35 10.03 0.38
C ARG A 50 5.09 8.76 -0.05
N PHE A 51 5.28 7.81 0.86
CA PHE A 51 5.89 6.53 0.54
C PHE A 51 5.02 5.70 -0.42
N ALA A 52 3.72 5.57 -0.14
CA ALA A 52 2.78 4.85 -1.00
C ALA A 52 2.79 5.38 -2.44
N LYS A 53 2.69 6.70 -2.63
CA LYS A 53 2.76 7.35 -3.96
C LYS A 53 4.07 7.11 -4.71
N LYS A 54 5.15 6.76 -4.00
CA LYS A 54 6.45 6.45 -4.61
C LYS A 54 6.49 5.02 -5.19
N ILE A 55 5.72 4.09 -4.63
CA ILE A 55 5.81 2.67 -4.93
C ILE A 55 4.66 2.13 -5.77
N VAL A 56 3.47 2.74 -5.66
CA VAL A 56 2.24 2.35 -6.37
C VAL A 56 1.59 3.56 -7.05
N PRO A 57 0.74 3.35 -8.07
CA PRO A 57 -0.15 4.39 -8.58
C PRO A 57 -1.10 4.87 -7.48
N VAL A 58 -1.55 6.13 -7.57
CA VAL A 58 -2.45 6.73 -6.57
C VAL A 58 -3.77 5.95 -6.46
N GLU A 59 -4.27 5.45 -7.58
CA GLU A 59 -5.50 4.63 -7.69
C GLU A 59 -5.42 3.32 -6.90
N CYS A 60 -4.21 2.79 -6.69
CA CYS A 60 -3.99 1.55 -5.96
C CYS A 60 -3.84 1.75 -4.44
N ILE A 61 -3.83 2.99 -3.95
CA ILE A 61 -3.66 3.30 -2.53
C ILE A 61 -5.02 3.23 -1.84
N LYS A 62 -5.24 2.17 -1.06
CA LYS A 62 -6.40 2.07 -0.17
C LYS A 62 -6.04 2.62 1.20
N LYS A 63 -6.89 3.48 1.75
CA LYS A 63 -6.78 3.92 3.15
C LYS A 63 -7.91 3.28 3.93
N GLU A 64 -7.59 2.67 5.07
CA GLU A 64 -8.62 2.36 6.06
C GLU A 64 -8.88 3.61 6.89
N GLU A 65 -10.15 4.03 6.89
CA GLU A 65 -10.63 5.01 7.85
C GLU A 65 -10.83 4.32 9.21
N LYS A 66 -10.66 5.10 10.27
CA LYS A 66 -10.63 4.63 11.66
C LYS A 66 -12.03 4.44 12.21
#